data_AF-A0A4V4HUA8-F1
#
_entry.id   AF-A0A4V4HUA8-F1
#
_cell.length_a   1.000
_cell.length_b   1.000
_cell.length_c   1.000
_cell.angle_alpha   90.00
_cell.angle_beta   90.00
_cell.angle_gamma   90.00
#
_symmetry.space_group_name_H-M   'P 1'
#
loop_
_entity.id
_entity.type
_entity.pdbx_description
1 polymer ?
#
loop_
_entity_poly.entity_id
_entity_poly.type
_entity_poly.pdbx_seq_one_letter_code
_entity_poly.pdbx_strand_id
1 'polypeptide(L)'
;MVTEVISKAYPDAHVYAADVASDMIALLENLINKNGWQDRVKTGVMDGVRLSYVDEIFDVSITNFGIFFYFDPIIGAKELYRTLKTVQEMIRPGTKPIAMSTLDRWTQREKMELTLKAGGFHNLEIHEKETMWWNEGVHEAVKGFTDNFVNMVGD
;
A
#
# COMPACT_ATOMS: atom_id res chain seq x y z
N MET A 1 -8.54 7.06 8.01
CA MET A 1 -7.34 7.10 7.14
C MET A 1 -6.09 6.67 7.89
N VAL A 2 -5.32 5.74 7.31
CA VAL A 2 -4.09 5.20 7.93
C VAL A 2 -3.04 6.28 8.20
N THR A 3 -2.88 7.26 7.30
CA THR A 3 -1.95 8.39 7.47
C THR A 3 -2.16 9.13 8.79
N GLU A 4 -3.42 9.39 9.14
CA GLU A 4 -3.79 10.07 10.38
C GLU A 4 -3.45 9.24 11.61
N VAL A 5 -3.68 7.92 11.56
CA VAL A 5 -3.35 7.01 12.67
C VAL A 5 -1.85 6.98 12.91
N ILE A 6 -1.04 6.83 11.86
CA ILE A 6 0.43 6.82 11.96
C ILE A 6 0.93 8.16 12.47
N SER A 7 0.48 9.26 11.87
CA SER A 7 0.95 10.61 12.22
C SER A 7 0.64 10.96 13.68
N LYS A 8 -0.46 10.45 14.24
CA LYS A 8 -0.81 10.64 15.65
C LYS A 8 -0.04 9.71 16.59
N ALA A 9 0.12 8.44 16.23
CA ALA A 9 0.78 7.44 17.06
C ALA A 9 2.31 7.59 17.09
N TYR A 10 2.89 8.06 15.98
CA TYR A 10 4.33 8.21 15.79
C TYR A 10 4.65 9.65 15.32
N PRO A 11 4.81 10.60 16.25
CA PRO A 11 5.05 12.01 15.93
C PRO A 11 6.29 12.25 15.05
N ASP A 12 7.32 11.41 15.21
CA ASP A 12 8.61 11.54 14.53
C ASP A 12 8.66 10.83 13.16
N ALA A 13 7.60 10.12 12.77
CA ALA A 13 7.56 9.41 11.50
C ALA A 13 7.36 10.37 10.31
N HIS A 14 8.15 10.20 9.24
CA HIS A 14 7.87 10.82 7.94
C HIS A 14 7.02 9.89 7.09
N VAL A 15 5.84 10.35 6.69
CA VAL A 15 4.86 9.58 5.91
C VAL A 15 4.82 10.08 4.48
N TYR A 16 4.94 9.16 3.54
CA TYR A 16 4.75 9.39 2.12
C TYR A 16 3.48 8.65 1.69
N ALA A 17 2.47 9.42 1.31
CA ALA A 17 1.15 8.90 0.94
C ALA A 17 0.90 9.12 -0.55
N ALA A 18 0.61 8.03 -1.25
CA ALA A 18 0.35 8.06 -2.69
C ALA A 18 -0.99 7.42 -3.03
N ASP A 19 -1.68 8.01 -4.00
CA ASP A 19 -2.91 7.48 -4.58
C ASP A 19 -3.04 7.89 -6.06
N VAL A 20 -3.73 7.10 -6.87
CA VAL A 20 -3.95 7.40 -8.30
C VAL A 20 -5.04 8.47 -8.48
N ALA A 21 -5.98 8.57 -7.54
CA ALA A 21 -7.06 9.54 -7.55
C ALA A 21 -6.61 10.86 -6.91
N SER A 22 -6.59 11.93 -7.71
CA SER A 22 -6.24 13.28 -7.23
C SER A 22 -7.14 13.78 -6.10
N ASP A 23 -8.42 13.41 -6.11
CA ASP A 23 -9.38 13.82 -5.08
C ASP A 23 -9.04 13.21 -3.73
N MET A 24 -8.51 11.98 -3.70
CA MET A 24 -8.04 11.33 -2.48
C MET A 24 -6.83 12.07 -1.90
N ILE A 25 -5.90 12.48 -2.76
CA ILE A 25 -4.76 13.30 -2.36
C ILE A 25 -5.22 14.65 -1.81
N ALA A 26 -6.17 15.32 -2.47
CA ALA A 26 -6.71 16.59 -1.99
C ALA A 26 -7.39 16.48 -0.61
N LEU A 27 -8.10 15.37 -0.34
CA LEU A 27 -8.68 15.10 0.98
C LEU A 27 -7.59 14.97 2.06
N LEU A 28 -6.51 14.24 1.76
CA LEU A 28 -5.39 14.10 2.69
C LEU A 28 -4.64 15.43 2.89
N GLU A 29 -4.43 16.23 1.85
CA GLU A 29 -3.80 17.55 1.96
C GLU A 29 -4.60 18.49 2.88
N ASN A 30 -5.93 18.44 2.82
CA ASN A 30 -6.77 19.18 3.76
C ASN A 30 -6.56 18.74 5.22
N LEU A 31 -6.37 17.44 5.47
CA LEU A 31 -6.05 16.92 6.81
C LEU A 31 -4.65 17.32 7.26
N ILE A 32 -3.66 17.27 6.37
CA ILE A 32 -2.29 17.72 6.64
C ILE A 32 -2.31 19.19 7.07
N ASN A 33 -3.03 20.03 6.32
CA ASN A 33 -3.15 21.45 6.62
C ASN A 33 -3.85 21.72 7.95
N LYS A 34 -4.95 21.02 8.21
CA LYS A 34 -5.71 21.16 9.46
C LYS A 34 -4.91 20.76 10.70
N ASN A 35 -4.01 19.77 10.58
CA ASN A 35 -3.27 19.22 11.71
C ASN A 35 -1.81 19.71 11.81
N GLY A 36 -1.34 20.54 10.87
CA GLY A 36 0.03 21.06 10.89
C GLY A 36 1.09 20.00 10.60
N TRP A 37 0.84 19.08 9.67
CA TRP A 37 1.74 17.96 9.37
C TRP A 37 2.61 18.15 8.12
N GLN A 38 2.68 19.37 7.57
CA GLN A 38 3.38 19.65 6.31
C GLN A 38 4.85 19.26 6.33
N ASP A 39 5.50 19.35 7.49
CA ASP A 39 6.93 19.04 7.63
C ASP A 39 7.22 17.53 7.58
N ARG A 40 6.20 16.68 7.80
CA ARG A 40 6.40 15.23 7.96
C ARG A 40 5.50 14.34 7.12
N VAL A 41 4.47 14.87 6.47
CA VAL A 41 3.61 14.10 5.57
C VAL A 41 3.71 14.70 4.17
N LYS A 42 4.15 13.87 3.20
CA LYS A 42 4.23 14.23 1.79
C LYS A 42 3.22 13.42 0.99
N THR A 43 2.54 14.08 0.06
CA THR A 43 1.54 13.47 -0.82
C THR A 43 2.04 13.38 -2.25
N GLY A 44 1.50 12.45 -3.02
CA GLY A 44 1.73 12.40 -4.47
C GLY A 44 0.65 11.63 -5.21
N VAL A 45 0.20 12.17 -6.34
CA VAL A 45 -0.67 11.44 -7.25
C VAL A 45 0.19 10.45 -8.04
N MET A 46 0.10 9.16 -7.70
CA MET A 46 0.93 8.11 -8.31
C MET A 46 0.17 6.80 -8.45
N ASP A 47 0.55 6.02 -9.45
CA ASP A 47 0.07 4.64 -9.60
C ASP A 47 0.92 3.71 -8.75
N GLY A 48 0.28 2.84 -7.95
CA GLY A 48 0.97 1.87 -7.10
C GLY A 48 1.80 0.83 -7.85
N VAL A 49 1.63 0.70 -9.18
CA VAL A 49 2.51 -0.12 -10.03
C VAL A 49 3.65 0.66 -10.69
N ARG A 50 3.76 1.97 -10.43
CA ARG A 50 4.81 2.85 -10.95
C ARG A 50 5.00 4.07 -10.04
N LEU A 51 5.63 3.83 -8.90
CA LEU A 51 5.92 4.87 -7.92
C LEU A 51 7.16 5.66 -8.35
N SER A 52 7.16 6.97 -8.15
CA SER A 52 8.33 7.81 -8.47
C SER A 52 9.36 7.88 -7.34
N TYR A 53 9.20 7.05 -6.31
CA TYR A 53 10.15 6.94 -5.21
C TYR A 53 11.39 6.14 -5.61
N VAL A 54 12.54 6.55 -5.07
CA VAL A 54 13.81 5.83 -5.23
C VAL A 54 13.78 4.50 -4.48
N ASP A 55 14.71 3.61 -4.81
CA ASP A 55 14.87 2.33 -4.13
C ASP A 55 15.26 2.56 -2.65
N GLU A 56 14.85 1.65 -1.77
CA GLU A 56 15.31 1.59 -0.38
C GLU A 56 15.14 2.89 0.44
N ILE A 57 14.06 3.64 0.22
CA ILE A 57 13.79 4.87 0.97
C ILE A 57 12.95 4.66 2.23
N PHE A 58 12.13 3.60 2.28
CA PHE A 58 11.13 3.42 3.34
C PHE A 58 11.47 2.27 4.27
N ASP A 59 11.22 2.47 5.56
CA ASP A 59 11.34 1.46 6.60
C ASP A 59 10.09 0.56 6.66
N VAL A 60 8.93 1.13 6.34
CA VAL A 60 7.64 0.43 6.38
C VAL A 60 6.78 0.81 5.17
N SER A 61 6.04 -0.17 4.64
CA SER A 61 5.06 0.04 3.58
C SER A 61 3.73 -0.59 3.98
N ILE A 62 2.66 0.19 3.87
CA ILE A 62 1.30 -0.20 4.23
C ILE A 62 0.42 0.03 3.00
N THR A 63 -0.04 -1.07 2.40
CA THR A 63 -1.00 -1.02 1.29
C THR A 63 -2.37 -1.44 1.80
N ASN A 64 -3.17 -0.46 2.21
CA ASN A 64 -4.53 -0.71 2.67
C ASN A 64 -5.49 -0.76 1.48
N PHE A 65 -6.24 -1.86 1.35
CA PHE A 65 -7.21 -2.08 0.27
C PHE A 65 -6.68 -1.75 -1.15
N GLY A 66 -5.39 -1.99 -1.42
CA GLY A 66 -4.75 -1.51 -2.66
C GLY A 66 -4.36 -2.60 -3.66
N ILE A 67 -3.59 -3.58 -3.21
CA ILE A 67 -2.84 -4.48 -4.13
C ILE A 67 -3.73 -5.30 -5.07
N PHE A 68 -4.95 -5.62 -4.64
CA PHE A 68 -5.91 -6.38 -5.44
C PHE A 68 -6.68 -5.53 -6.46
N PHE A 69 -6.62 -4.19 -6.38
CA PHE A 69 -7.15 -3.27 -7.40
C PHE A 69 -6.12 -2.92 -8.48
N TYR A 70 -4.86 -3.27 -8.28
CA TYR A 70 -3.84 -3.03 -9.29
C TYR A 70 -4.10 -3.87 -10.54
N PHE A 71 -3.88 -3.25 -11.70
CA PHE A 71 -3.98 -3.94 -12.98
C PHE A 71 -3.00 -5.12 -13.06
N ASP A 72 -1.76 -4.91 -12.58
CA ASP A 72 -0.80 -5.98 -12.32
C ASP A 72 -0.35 -5.94 -10.85
N PRO A 73 -0.90 -6.82 -10.00
CA PRO A 73 -0.61 -6.85 -8.57
C PRO A 73 0.82 -7.32 -8.26
N ILE A 74 1.47 -8.07 -9.17
CA ILE A 74 2.86 -8.51 -9.00
C ILE A 74 3.78 -7.33 -9.24
N ILE A 75 3.51 -6.50 -10.25
CA ILE A 75 4.29 -5.27 -10.47
C ILE A 75 4.12 -4.33 -9.27
N GLY A 76 2.90 -4.15 -8.76
CA GLY A 76 2.69 -3.37 -7.54
C GLY A 76 3.44 -3.95 -6.34
N ALA A 77 3.43 -5.26 -6.14
CA ALA A 77 4.22 -5.91 -5.09
C ALA A 77 5.73 -5.63 -5.24
N LYS A 78 6.26 -5.65 -6.47
CA LYS A 78 7.66 -5.32 -6.76
C LYS A 78 8.00 -3.86 -6.47
N GLU A 79 7.11 -2.94 -6.80
CA GLU A 79 7.31 -1.51 -6.49
C GLU A 79 7.33 -1.28 -4.97
N LEU A 80 6.41 -1.89 -4.23
CA LEU A 80 6.40 -1.82 -2.76
C LEU A 80 7.67 -2.44 -2.16
N TYR A 81 8.16 -3.54 -2.74
CA TYR A 81 9.37 -4.20 -2.29
C TYR A 81 10.62 -3.36 -2.57
N ARG A 82 10.76 -2.81 -3.79
CA ARG A 82 11.91 -2.00 -4.21
C ARG A 82 12.06 -0.74 -3.35
N THR A 83 10.96 -0.10 -2.96
CA THR A 83 11.01 1.14 -2.18
C THR A 83 11.28 0.90 -0.69
N LEU A 84 11.09 -0.32 -0.20
CA LEU A 84 11.50 -0.69 1.16
C LEU A 84 13.02 -0.85 1.26
N LYS A 85 13.61 -0.37 2.35
CA LYS A 85 14.99 -0.66 2.72
C LYS A 85 15.12 -2.16 2.91
N THR A 86 15.73 -2.84 1.95
CA THR A 86 15.83 -4.29 1.98
C THR A 86 17.29 -4.71 1.98
N VAL A 87 17.78 -5.33 3.07
CA VAL A 87 19.12 -5.97 3.15
C VAL A 87 19.22 -7.23 2.23
N GLN A 88 18.33 -7.36 1.25
CA GLN A 88 17.95 -8.62 0.62
C GLN A 88 18.51 -8.81 -0.80
N GLU A 89 19.14 -7.79 -1.39
CA GLU A 89 19.92 -7.95 -2.63
C GLU A 89 21.11 -8.92 -2.49
N MET A 90 21.56 -9.21 -1.26
CA MET A 90 22.67 -10.15 -1.03
C MET A 90 22.32 -11.65 -1.20
N ILE A 91 21.04 -12.04 -1.39
CA ILE A 91 20.63 -13.44 -1.11
C ILE A 91 20.35 -14.36 -2.32
N ARG A 92 19.94 -13.93 -3.54
CA ARG A 92 20.02 -14.74 -4.81
C ARG A 92 19.22 -14.18 -6.02
N PRO A 93 19.75 -14.28 -7.27
CA PRO A 93 19.01 -13.93 -8.50
C PRO A 93 18.44 -15.15 -9.28
N GLY A 94 17.21 -15.02 -9.81
CA GLY A 94 16.74 -15.71 -11.02
C GLY A 94 15.56 -16.69 -10.91
N THR A 95 14.32 -16.24 -11.20
CA THR A 95 13.21 -17.14 -11.63
C THR A 95 12.12 -16.42 -12.45
N LYS A 96 11.41 -17.16 -13.33
CA LYS A 96 10.47 -16.67 -14.38
C LYS A 96 8.97 -16.85 -14.01
N PRO A 97 8.03 -16.10 -14.64
CA PRO A 97 6.63 -15.92 -14.17
C PRO A 97 5.57 -16.77 -14.90
N ILE A 98 4.41 -17.04 -14.27
CA ILE A 98 3.18 -17.57 -14.92
C ILE A 98 1.89 -16.94 -14.32
N ALA A 99 0.83 -16.95 -15.15
CA ALA A 99 -0.32 -16.04 -15.27
C ALA A 99 -1.58 -16.24 -14.39
N MET A 100 -2.50 -15.29 -14.57
CA MET A 100 -3.66 -14.87 -13.77
C MET A 100 -4.99 -15.66 -13.91
N SER A 101 -5.85 -15.53 -12.90
CA SER A 101 -7.26 -15.10 -13.05
C SER A 101 -7.81 -14.56 -11.71
N THR A 102 -9.04 -14.01 -11.75
CA THR A 102 -9.51 -12.80 -11.06
C THR A 102 -10.34 -12.99 -9.77
N LEU A 103 -10.27 -11.97 -8.91
CA LEU A 103 -11.08 -11.60 -7.73
C LEU A 103 -11.46 -12.63 -6.66
N ASP A 104 -12.13 -13.75 -6.97
CA ASP A 104 -12.42 -14.77 -5.93
C ASP A 104 -11.14 -15.37 -5.35
N ARG A 105 -10.07 -15.38 -6.16
CA ARG A 105 -8.78 -15.87 -5.71
C ARG A 105 -8.16 -14.99 -4.64
N TRP A 106 -8.48 -13.69 -4.54
CA TRP A 106 -7.87 -12.80 -3.56
C TRP A 106 -8.39 -12.99 -2.13
N THR A 107 -9.53 -13.66 -1.97
CA THR A 107 -9.97 -14.13 -0.66
C THR A 107 -9.20 -15.37 -0.19
N GLN A 108 -8.44 -16.02 -1.10
CA GLN A 108 -7.63 -17.18 -0.80
C GLN A 108 -6.24 -16.73 -0.32
N ARG A 109 -5.85 -17.24 0.86
CA ARG A 109 -4.52 -17.04 1.46
C ARG A 109 -3.40 -17.30 0.47
N GLU A 110 -3.50 -18.37 -0.30
CA GLU A 110 -2.49 -18.84 -1.24
C GLU A 110 -2.22 -17.80 -2.34
N LYS A 111 -3.26 -17.09 -2.79
CA LYS A 111 -3.08 -16.07 -3.84
C LYS A 111 -2.36 -14.84 -3.29
N MET A 112 -2.69 -14.41 -2.07
CA MET A 112 -1.99 -13.32 -1.40
C MET A 112 -0.52 -13.70 -1.22
N GLU A 113 -0.25 -14.89 -0.69
CA GLU A 113 1.10 -15.39 -0.46
C GLU A 113 1.91 -15.48 -1.76
N LEU A 114 1.36 -16.08 -2.82
CA LEU A 114 2.03 -16.21 -4.11
C LEU A 114 2.35 -14.86 -4.74
N THR A 115 1.43 -13.90 -4.62
CA THR A 115 1.63 -12.56 -5.21
C THR A 115 2.73 -11.80 -4.46
N LEU A 116 2.71 -11.82 -3.13
CA LEU A 116 3.75 -11.19 -2.31
C LEU A 116 5.11 -11.87 -2.52
N LYS A 117 5.18 -13.20 -2.58
CA LYS A 117 6.41 -13.93 -2.93
C LYS A 117 6.94 -13.59 -4.31
N ALA A 118 6.06 -13.49 -5.31
CA ALA A 118 6.44 -13.06 -6.66
C ALA A 118 6.92 -11.60 -6.71
N GLY A 119 6.48 -10.77 -5.74
CA GLY A 119 6.95 -9.40 -5.53
C GLY A 119 8.32 -9.29 -4.86
N GLY A 120 8.84 -10.37 -4.27
CA GLY A 120 10.12 -10.38 -3.55
C GLY A 120 9.98 -10.58 -2.04
N PHE A 121 8.77 -10.63 -1.47
CA PHE A 121 8.61 -10.84 -0.03
C PHE A 121 8.80 -12.31 0.35
N HIS A 122 9.61 -12.58 1.39
CA HIS A 122 9.98 -13.96 1.75
C HIS A 122 9.46 -14.44 3.13
N ASN A 123 9.43 -13.56 4.14
CA ASN A 123 8.92 -13.86 5.48
C ASN A 123 7.50 -13.31 5.63
N LEU A 124 6.50 -14.11 5.29
CA LEU A 124 5.09 -13.68 5.25
C LEU A 124 4.30 -14.26 6.41
N GLU A 125 3.59 -13.39 7.12
CA GLU A 125 2.51 -13.76 8.05
C GLU A 125 1.17 -13.33 7.44
N ILE A 126 0.24 -14.28 7.28
CA ILE A 126 -1.09 -14.01 6.71
C ILE A 126 -2.14 -14.37 7.75
N HIS A 127 -2.99 -13.39 8.07
CA HIS A 127 -4.10 -13.52 9.00
C HIS A 127 -5.42 -13.34 8.25
N GLU A 128 -6.37 -14.24 8.50
CA GLU A 128 -7.74 -14.10 8.02
C GLU A 128 -8.61 -13.58 9.16
N LYS A 129 -9.50 -12.65 8.84
CA LYS A 129 -10.46 -12.12 9.79
C LYS A 129 -11.78 -11.92 9.07
N GLU A 130 -12.84 -12.53 9.59
CA GLU A 130 -14.19 -12.19 9.14
C GLU A 130 -14.51 -10.75 9.56
N THR A 131 -14.73 -9.91 8.57
CA THR A 131 -15.24 -8.55 8.80
C THR A 131 -16.73 -8.56 8.51
N MET A 132 -17.55 -8.35 9.54
CA MET A 132 -18.96 -8.03 9.34
C MET A 132 -19.06 -6.60 8.82
N TRP A 133 -18.91 -6.44 7.50
CA TRP A 133 -19.29 -5.22 6.79
C TRP A 133 -20.09 -5.65 5.57
N TRP A 134 -21.41 -5.51 5.67
CA TRP A 134 -22.28 -5.57 4.51
C TRP A 134 -22.48 -4.11 4.10
N ASN A 135 -21.90 -3.69 2.97
CA ASN A 135 -22.16 -2.36 2.40
C ASN A 135 -23.68 -2.21 2.23
N GLU A 136 -24.33 -1.33 2.98
CA GLU A 136 -25.78 -1.08 2.81
C GLU A 136 -26.08 -0.19 1.59
N GLY A 137 -25.03 0.32 0.92
CA GLY A 137 -25.17 1.04 -0.35
C GLY A 137 -23.87 1.69 -0.86
N VAL A 138 -23.97 2.34 -2.02
CA VAL A 138 -22.85 2.97 -2.74
C VAL A 138 -22.11 4.02 -1.89
N HIS A 139 -22.81 4.79 -1.05
CA HIS A 139 -22.18 5.80 -0.21
C HIS A 139 -21.29 5.21 0.91
N GLU A 140 -21.68 4.09 1.50
CA GLU A 140 -20.88 3.39 2.51
C GLU A 140 -19.64 2.76 1.88
N ALA A 141 -19.82 2.15 0.70
CA ALA A 141 -18.72 1.61 -0.08
C ALA A 141 -17.71 2.70 -0.44
N VAL A 142 -18.18 3.87 -0.89
CA VAL A 142 -17.30 5.04 -1.16
C VAL A 142 -16.51 5.44 0.09
N LYS A 143 -17.13 5.48 1.27
CA LYS A 143 -16.43 5.78 2.52
C LYS A 143 -15.35 4.73 2.84
N GLY A 144 -15.63 3.44 2.66
CA GLY A 144 -14.66 2.36 2.81
C GLY A 144 -13.49 2.48 1.81
N PHE A 145 -13.78 2.83 0.56
CA PHE A 145 -12.77 3.05 -0.48
C PHE A 145 -11.98 4.34 -0.29
N THR A 146 -12.51 5.34 0.41
CA THR A 146 -11.76 6.57 0.75
C THR A 146 -10.72 6.37 1.85
N ASP A 147 -10.62 5.18 2.45
CA ASP A 147 -9.51 4.79 3.34
C ASP A 147 -8.39 4.03 2.60
N ASN A 148 -8.49 3.90 1.27
CA ASN A 148 -7.46 3.30 0.41
C ASN A 148 -6.30 4.27 0.27
N PHE A 149 -5.23 4.04 1.00
CA PHE A 149 -3.97 4.74 0.77
C PHE A 149 -2.85 3.73 0.88
N VAL A 150 -1.90 3.82 -0.05
CA VAL A 150 -0.57 3.30 0.18
C VAL A 150 0.15 4.30 1.07
N ASN A 151 0.46 3.90 2.29
CA ASN A 151 1.20 4.70 3.26
C ASN A 151 2.57 4.08 3.45
N MET A 152 3.61 4.80 3.10
CA MET A 152 4.99 4.38 3.32
C MET A 152 5.62 5.29 4.36
N VAL A 153 6.41 4.72 5.27
CA VAL A 153 7.07 5.43 6.38
C VAL A 153 8.57 5.28 6.20
N GLY A 154 9.30 6.39 6.22
CA GLY A 154 10.76 6.43 6.11
C GLY A 154 11.37 7.49 7.03
N ASP A 155 12.70 7.46 7.16
CA ASP A 155 13.49 8.51 7.84
C ASP A 155 13.40 9.88 7.16
#